data_AF-A0A1I4LTQ1-F1
#
_entry.id   AF-A0A1I4LTQ1-F1
#
_cell.length_a   1.000
_cell.length_b   1.000
_cell.length_c   1.000
_cell.angle_alpha   90.00
_cell.angle_beta   90.00
_cell.angle_gamma   90.00
#
_symmetry.space_group_name_H-M   'P 1'
#
loop_
_entity.id
_entity.type
_entity.pdbx_description
1 polymer ?
#
loop_
_entity_poly.entity_id
_entity_poly.type
_entity_poly.pdbx_seq_one_letter_code
_entity_poly.pdbx_strand_id
1 'polypeptide(L)'
;MENNVLAAVISGILGGGVVSALLTQILQKKKTQADISRVEAETEHLQTQTLLLQKELKGVQSEVNITQEKINTLVKYTLAFYLLEHLSKLYHHDEVYRYDPNPRFERDLRLLRDLGYLELFHIRDLRAGDKLVDKINLTPLGKLLVELREQGEGCK
;
A
#
# COMPACT_ATOMS: atom_id res chain seq x y z
N MET A 1 -40.75 -61.64 -33.84
CA MET A 1 -40.60 -60.58 -32.82
C MET A 1 -40.57 -61.20 -31.41
N GLU A 2 -39.84 -62.31 -31.23
CA GLU A 2 -39.95 -63.16 -30.01
C GLU A 2 -38.59 -63.41 -29.32
N ASN A 3 -37.45 -63.08 -29.95
CA ASN A 3 -36.12 -63.29 -29.37
C ASN A 3 -35.63 -62.16 -28.43
N ASN A 4 -36.31 -61.01 -28.42
CA ASN A 4 -35.94 -59.86 -27.56
C ASN A 4 -36.52 -59.93 -26.15
N VAL A 5 -37.58 -60.73 -25.94
CA VAL A 5 -38.24 -60.85 -24.63
C VAL A 5 -37.57 -61.92 -23.77
N LEU A 6 -37.09 -63.02 -24.36
CA LEU A 6 -36.41 -64.09 -23.63
C LEU A 6 -35.00 -63.66 -23.13
N ALA A 7 -34.29 -62.81 -23.88
CA ALA A 7 -33.03 -62.20 -23.45
C ALA A 7 -33.23 -61.13 -22.33
N ALA A 8 -34.39 -60.46 -22.32
CA ALA A 8 -34.76 -59.50 -21.27
C ALA A 8 -35.13 -60.20 -19.94
N VAL A 9 -35.70 -61.42 -20.00
CA VAL A 9 -36.11 -62.15 -18.79
C VAL A 9 -34.94 -62.95 -18.17
N ILE A 10 -34.02 -63.49 -18.98
CA ILE A 10 -32.85 -64.24 -18.47
C ILE A 10 -31.75 -63.28 -17.93
N SER A 11 -31.64 -62.05 -18.45
CA SER A 11 -30.75 -61.03 -17.85
C SER A 11 -31.33 -60.37 -16.58
N GLY A 12 -32.66 -60.42 -16.40
CA GLY A 12 -33.37 -59.78 -15.29
C GLY A 12 -33.22 -60.44 -13.92
N ILE A 13 -32.84 -61.73 -13.83
CA ILE A 13 -32.91 -62.47 -12.55
C ILE A 13 -31.54 -62.94 -12.00
N LEU A 14 -30.51 -63.07 -12.84
CA LEU A 14 -29.18 -63.52 -12.37
C LEU A 14 -28.01 -62.56 -12.67
N GLY A 15 -28.21 -61.57 -13.54
CA GLY A 15 -27.17 -60.60 -13.92
C GLY A 15 -27.47 -59.15 -13.54
N GLY A 16 -28.73 -58.78 -13.35
CA GLY A 16 -29.18 -57.39 -13.21
C GLY A 16 -28.57 -56.63 -12.04
N GLY A 17 -28.45 -57.24 -10.86
CA GLY A 17 -27.91 -56.57 -9.67
C GLY A 17 -26.42 -56.28 -9.76
N VAL A 18 -25.62 -57.26 -10.19
CA VAL A 18 -24.16 -57.10 -10.31
C VAL A 18 -23.81 -56.19 -11.48
N VAL A 19 -24.48 -56.33 -12.64
CA VAL A 19 -24.25 -55.48 -13.80
C VAL A 19 -24.69 -54.04 -13.54
N SER A 20 -25.82 -53.83 -12.87
CA SER A 20 -26.28 -52.49 -12.47
C SER A 20 -25.32 -51.85 -11.47
N ALA A 21 -24.88 -52.58 -10.44
CA ALA A 21 -23.90 -52.10 -9.48
C ALA A 21 -22.56 -51.75 -10.15
N LEU A 22 -22.10 -52.58 -11.09
CA LEU A 22 -20.87 -52.31 -11.86
C LEU A 22 -21.00 -51.03 -12.70
N LEU A 23 -22.14 -50.84 -13.36
CA LEU A 23 -22.45 -49.62 -14.12
C LEU A 23 -22.49 -48.38 -13.22
N THR A 24 -23.13 -48.47 -12.05
CA THR A 24 -23.17 -47.38 -11.07
C THR A 24 -21.77 -47.03 -10.58
N GLN A 25 -20.92 -48.02 -10.30
CA GLN A 25 -19.55 -47.81 -9.85
C GLN A 25 -18.67 -47.17 -10.95
N ILE A 26 -18.82 -47.60 -12.20
CA ILE A 26 -18.11 -47.01 -13.35
C ILE A 26 -18.57 -45.56 -13.58
N LEU A 27 -19.88 -45.29 -13.50
CA LEU A 27 -20.42 -43.93 -13.64
C LEU A 27 -19.97 -43.03 -12.49
N GLN A 28 -19.95 -43.53 -11.25
CA GLN A 28 -19.43 -42.80 -10.10
C GLN A 28 -17.94 -42.49 -10.27
N LYS A 29 -17.12 -43.47 -10.67
CA LYS A 29 -15.69 -43.24 -10.95
C LYS A 29 -15.47 -42.18 -12.01
N LYS A 30 -16.21 -42.25 -13.13
CA LYS A 30 -16.16 -41.24 -14.19
C LYS A 30 -16.58 -39.86 -13.71
N LYS A 31 -17.63 -39.79 -12.88
CA LYS A 31 -18.10 -38.54 -12.28
C LYS A 31 -17.06 -37.94 -11.33
N THR A 32 -16.51 -38.73 -10.40
CA THR A 32 -15.43 -38.28 -9.52
C THR A 32 -14.19 -37.86 -10.30
N GLN A 33 -13.87 -38.53 -11.41
CA GLN A 33 -12.72 -38.16 -12.23
C GLN A 33 -12.96 -36.84 -12.98
N ALA A 34 -14.18 -36.61 -13.48
CA ALA A 34 -14.55 -35.33 -14.06
C ALA A 34 -14.56 -34.19 -13.02
N ASP A 35 -15.03 -34.47 -11.79
CA ASP A 35 -15.02 -33.50 -10.69
C ASP A 35 -13.57 -33.18 -10.24
N ILE A 36 -12.69 -34.19 -10.16
CA ILE A 36 -11.26 -33.99 -9.87
C ILE A 36 -10.60 -33.14 -10.96
N SER A 37 -10.78 -33.48 -12.24
CA SER A 37 -10.20 -32.69 -13.34
C SER A 37 -10.73 -31.26 -13.39
N ARG A 38 -11.99 -31.05 -12.99
CA ARG A 38 -12.57 -29.71 -12.87
C ARG A 38 -11.93 -28.92 -11.72
N VAL A 39 -11.77 -29.53 -10.55
CA VAL A 39 -11.12 -28.89 -9.40
C VAL A 39 -9.65 -28.60 -9.72
N GLU A 40 -8.94 -29.51 -10.39
CA GLU A 40 -7.57 -29.29 -10.85
C GLU A 40 -7.50 -28.07 -11.78
N ALA A 41 -8.36 -27.99 -12.79
CA ALA A 41 -8.42 -26.84 -13.69
C ALA A 41 -8.78 -25.52 -12.96
N GLU A 42 -9.72 -25.56 -12.00
CA GLU A 42 -10.05 -24.41 -11.16
C GLU A 42 -8.86 -24.00 -10.27
N THR A 43 -8.10 -24.95 -9.71
CA THR A 43 -6.90 -24.66 -8.92
C THR A 43 -5.76 -24.09 -9.77
N GLU A 44 -5.52 -24.61 -10.97
CA GLU A 44 -4.53 -24.08 -11.91
C GLU A 44 -4.90 -22.65 -12.36
N HIS A 45 -6.19 -22.43 -12.63
CA HIS A 45 -6.71 -21.11 -12.96
C HIS A 45 -6.50 -20.13 -11.80
N LEU A 46 -6.81 -20.51 -10.57
CA LEU A 46 -6.61 -19.68 -9.38
C LEU A 46 -5.12 -19.42 -9.10
N GLN A 47 -4.26 -20.42 -9.30
CA GLN A 47 -2.81 -20.23 -9.19
C GLN A 47 -2.29 -19.24 -10.24
N THR A 48 -2.79 -19.33 -11.47
CA THR A 48 -2.40 -18.40 -12.54
C THR A 48 -2.86 -16.97 -12.22
N GLN A 49 -4.09 -16.82 -11.73
CA GLN A 49 -4.61 -15.51 -11.30
C GLN A 49 -3.82 -14.93 -10.13
N THR A 50 -3.47 -15.73 -9.12
CA THR A 50 -2.68 -15.24 -7.98
C THR A 50 -1.28 -14.81 -8.40
N LEU A 51 -0.64 -15.52 -9.34
CA LEU A 51 0.65 -15.11 -9.90
C LEU A 51 0.56 -13.79 -10.68
N LEU A 52 -0.50 -13.60 -11.48
CA LEU A 52 -0.73 -12.35 -12.20
C LEU A 52 -0.96 -11.17 -11.25
N LEU A 53 -1.82 -11.35 -10.24
CA LEU A 53 -2.07 -10.31 -9.22
C LEU A 53 -0.82 -9.95 -8.42
N GLN A 54 0.02 -10.94 -8.08
CA GLN A 54 1.30 -10.67 -7.42
C GLN A 54 2.26 -9.87 -8.30
N LYS A 55 2.26 -10.13 -9.61
CA LYS A 55 3.07 -9.37 -10.57
C LYS A 55 2.57 -7.94 -10.71
N GLU A 56 1.26 -7.75 -10.80
CA GLU A 56 0.63 -6.42 -10.84
C GLU A 56 0.92 -5.63 -9.57
N LEU A 57 0.76 -6.24 -8.39
CA LEU A 57 1.10 -5.61 -7.10
C LEU A 57 2.56 -5.16 -7.05
N LYS A 58 3.49 -5.98 -7.54
CA LYS A 58 4.91 -5.60 -7.63
C LYS A 58 5.12 -4.42 -8.59
N GLY A 59 4.42 -4.40 -9.71
CA GLY A 59 4.42 -3.28 -10.66
C GLY A 59 3.95 -1.98 -10.01
N VAL A 60 2.77 -2.01 -9.40
CA VAL A 60 2.18 -0.86 -8.68
C VAL A 60 3.10 -0.39 -7.56
N GLN A 61 3.69 -1.30 -6.78
CA GLN A 61 4.62 -0.93 -5.71
C GLN A 61 5.86 -0.21 -6.27
N SER A 62 6.38 -0.65 -7.42
CA SER A 62 7.50 0.01 -8.09
C SER A 62 7.13 1.42 -8.55
N GLU A 63 5.94 1.60 -9.14
CA GLU A 63 5.46 2.91 -9.59
C GLU A 63 5.24 3.88 -8.42
N VAL A 64 4.70 3.38 -7.30
CA VAL A 64 4.55 4.13 -6.05
C VAL A 64 5.92 4.60 -5.57
N ASN A 65 6.92 3.72 -5.54
CA ASN A 65 8.27 4.08 -5.10
C ASN A 65 8.91 5.15 -5.99
N ILE A 66 8.79 5.01 -7.32
CA ILE A 66 9.31 6.01 -8.28
C ILE A 66 8.59 7.35 -8.10
N THR A 67 7.28 7.32 -7.89
CA THR A 67 6.49 8.54 -7.67
C THR A 67 6.88 9.22 -6.37
N GLN A 68 7.08 8.44 -5.30
CA GLN A 68 7.55 8.96 -4.02
C GLN A 68 8.93 9.61 -4.14
N GLU A 69 9.86 9.01 -4.88
CA GLU A 69 11.20 9.57 -5.11
C GLU A 69 11.14 10.91 -5.87
N LYS A 70 10.27 11.01 -6.88
CA LYS A 70 10.02 12.28 -7.60
C LYS A 70 9.43 13.34 -6.68
N ILE A 71 8.45 12.98 -5.87
CA ILE A 71 7.84 13.89 -4.88
C ILE A 71 8.91 14.36 -3.88
N ASN A 72 9.70 13.45 -3.32
CA ASN A 72 10.77 13.79 -2.38
C ASN A 72 11.78 14.75 -3.01
N THR A 73 12.14 14.53 -4.27
CA THR A 73 13.04 15.42 -5.03
C THR A 73 12.42 16.81 -5.20
N LEU A 74 11.16 16.90 -5.60
CA LEU A 74 10.46 18.19 -5.74
C LEU A 74 10.39 18.92 -4.40
N VAL A 75 9.94 18.25 -3.35
CA VAL A 75 9.82 18.78 -1.99
C VAL A 75 11.18 19.30 -1.47
N LYS A 76 12.28 18.59 -1.76
CA LYS A 76 13.63 19.01 -1.39
C LYS A 76 14.01 20.38 -1.97
N TYR A 77 13.48 20.73 -3.15
CA TYR A 77 13.83 21.97 -3.87
C TYR A 77 12.73 23.04 -3.88
N THR A 78 11.57 22.78 -3.26
CA THR A 78 10.45 23.76 -3.25
C THR A 78 10.67 24.92 -2.29
N LEU A 79 11.41 24.72 -1.20
CA LEU A 79 11.61 25.74 -0.17
C LEU A 79 12.97 26.43 -0.32
N ALA A 80 13.00 27.75 -0.12
CA ALA A 80 14.24 28.53 -0.11
C ALA A 80 15.13 28.14 1.08
N PHE A 81 16.45 28.17 0.88
CA PHE A 81 17.45 27.73 1.88
C PHE A 81 17.27 28.40 3.25
N TYR A 82 17.02 29.71 3.29
CA TYR A 82 16.85 30.46 4.54
C TYR A 82 15.57 30.08 5.32
N LEU A 83 14.51 29.66 4.63
CA LEU A 83 13.28 29.19 5.27
C LEU A 83 13.49 27.80 5.89
N LEU A 84 14.28 26.96 5.23
CA LEU A 84 14.66 25.66 5.79
C LEU A 84 15.50 25.81 7.05
N GLU A 85 16.37 26.82 7.14
CA GLU A 85 17.17 27.08 8.34
C GLU A 85 16.27 27.28 9.58
N HIS A 86 15.15 28.00 9.45
CA HIS A 86 14.17 28.15 10.52
C HIS A 86 13.54 26.82 10.92
N LEU A 87 13.18 25.97 9.95
CA LEU A 87 12.62 24.64 10.22
C LEU A 87 13.65 23.72 10.88
N SER A 88 14.91 23.75 10.43
CA SER A 88 16.01 22.93 10.96
C SER A 88 16.32 23.31 12.42
N LYS A 89 16.36 24.60 12.75
CA LYS A 89 16.54 25.05 14.14
C LYS A 89 15.41 24.57 15.07
N LEU A 90 14.17 24.59 14.59
CA LEU A 90 13.03 24.03 15.34
C LEU A 90 13.10 22.50 15.45
N TYR A 91 13.50 21.82 14.38
CA TYR A 91 13.62 20.36 14.32
C TYR A 91 14.65 19.82 15.30
N HIS A 92 15.83 20.44 15.33
CA HIS A 92 16.93 20.09 16.24
C HIS A 92 16.78 20.65 17.65
N HIS A 93 15.65 21.31 17.94
CA HIS A 93 15.37 21.92 19.24
C HIS A 93 16.51 22.85 19.69
N ASP A 94 17.00 23.72 18.79
CA ASP A 94 18.05 24.68 19.09
C ASP A 94 17.59 25.69 20.16
N GLU A 95 18.17 25.58 21.36
CA GLU A 95 17.85 26.43 22.51
C GLU A 95 18.20 27.91 22.31
N VAL A 96 19.06 28.22 21.33
CA VAL A 96 19.46 29.58 20.98
C VAL A 96 18.45 30.22 20.01
N TYR A 97 17.59 29.43 19.39
CA TYR A 97 16.62 29.92 18.42
C TYR A 97 15.46 30.66 19.10
N ARG A 98 15.58 31.98 19.09
CA ARG A 98 14.69 32.92 19.78
C ARG A 98 13.90 33.78 18.82
N TYR A 99 12.74 34.22 19.29
CA TYR A 99 11.89 35.14 18.56
C TYR A 99 12.54 36.52 18.43
N ASP A 100 12.76 36.95 17.20
CA ASP A 100 13.15 38.30 16.84
C ASP A 100 11.93 39.04 16.25
N PRO A 101 11.41 40.12 16.89
CA PRO A 101 10.25 40.88 16.42
C PRO A 101 10.56 41.78 15.20
N ASN A 102 11.36 41.26 14.28
CA ASN A 102 11.71 41.87 13.01
C ASN A 102 10.64 41.52 11.96
N PRO A 103 10.14 42.48 11.16
CA PRO A 103 9.14 42.23 10.13
C PRO A 103 9.51 41.12 9.12
N ARG A 104 10.81 40.96 8.80
CA ARG A 104 11.28 39.88 7.92
C ARG A 104 11.13 38.52 8.58
N PHE A 105 11.58 38.41 9.84
CA PHE A 105 11.49 37.18 10.61
C PHE A 105 10.03 36.74 10.83
N GLU A 106 9.16 37.69 11.21
CA GLU A 106 7.72 37.42 11.33
C GLU A 106 7.09 36.95 10.01
N ARG A 107 7.43 37.61 8.90
CA ARG A 107 6.92 37.24 7.58
C ARG A 107 7.33 35.81 7.22
N ASP A 108 8.57 35.45 7.50
CA ASP A 108 9.11 34.12 7.18
C ASP A 108 8.43 33.06 8.06
N LEU A 109 8.18 33.34 9.36
CA LEU A 109 7.37 32.47 10.23
C LEU A 109 5.90 32.35 9.77
N ARG A 110 5.28 33.44 9.31
CA ARG A 110 3.92 33.40 8.73
C ARG A 110 3.91 32.50 7.50
N LEU A 111 4.86 32.69 6.61
CA LEU A 111 4.97 31.91 5.39
C LEU A 111 5.11 30.42 5.70
N LEU A 112 5.99 30.05 6.63
CA LEU A 112 6.17 28.65 7.04
C LEU A 112 4.90 28.03 7.65
N ARG A 113 4.16 28.80 8.44
CA ARG A 113 2.87 28.39 9.00
C ARG A 113 1.79 28.26 7.93
N ASP A 114 1.67 29.26 7.05
CA ASP A 114 0.63 29.33 6.02
C ASP A 114 0.85 28.27 4.93
N LEU A 115 2.10 27.85 4.71
CA LEU A 115 2.46 26.70 3.88
C LEU A 115 2.27 25.35 4.60
N GLY A 116 1.93 25.34 5.89
CA GLY A 116 1.63 24.13 6.66
C GLY A 116 2.86 23.38 7.21
N TYR A 117 4.03 24.01 7.28
CA TYR A 117 5.24 23.40 7.87
C TYR A 117 5.29 23.56 9.40
N LEU A 118 4.63 24.59 9.94
CA LEU A 118 4.48 24.83 11.37
C LEU A 118 3.03 24.55 11.81
N GLU A 119 2.86 24.05 13.01
CA GLU A 119 1.53 23.96 13.63
C GLU A 119 0.88 25.35 13.73
N LEU A 120 -0.44 25.42 13.89
CA LEU A 120 -1.13 26.70 13.97
C LEU A 120 -0.73 27.43 15.26
N PHE A 121 -0.19 28.63 15.14
CA PHE A 121 0.09 29.53 16.26
C PHE A 121 -0.18 31.00 15.88
N HIS A 122 -0.34 31.84 16.89
CA HIS A 122 -0.47 33.28 16.72
C HIS A 122 0.87 33.95 17.04
N ILE A 123 1.45 34.63 16.05
CA ILE A 123 2.70 35.39 16.23
C ILE A 123 2.55 36.48 17.30
N ARG A 124 1.35 37.01 17.49
CA ARG A 124 1.06 38.03 18.53
C ARG A 124 1.27 37.52 19.96
N ASP A 125 1.28 36.20 20.16
CA ASP A 125 1.50 35.59 21.47
C ASP A 125 3.00 35.48 21.81
N LEU A 126 3.88 35.70 20.81
CA LEU A 126 5.32 35.65 20.98
C LEU A 126 5.86 37.00 21.45
N ARG A 127 6.78 36.94 22.41
CA ARG A 127 7.51 38.10 22.94
C ARG A 127 8.95 38.04 22.47
N ALA A 128 9.55 39.21 22.30
CA ALA A 128 10.96 39.33 21.93
C ALA A 128 11.85 38.50 22.86
N GLY A 129 12.68 37.62 22.29
CA GLY A 129 13.59 36.75 23.04
C GLY A 129 12.98 35.42 23.51
N ASP A 130 11.68 35.18 23.30
CA ASP A 130 11.05 33.89 23.59
C ASP A 130 11.76 32.76 22.84
N LYS A 131 11.98 31.63 23.52
CA LYS A 131 12.49 30.41 22.88
C LYS A 131 11.40 29.86 21.97
N LEU A 132 11.68 29.77 20.67
CA LEU A 132 10.67 29.35 19.69
C LEU A 132 10.37 27.86 19.78
N VAL A 133 11.35 27.06 20.15
CA VAL A 133 11.22 25.61 20.36
C VAL A 133 10.18 25.24 21.42
N ASP A 134 9.92 26.15 22.38
CA ASP A 134 8.93 25.94 23.45
C ASP A 134 7.51 26.37 23.04
N LYS A 135 7.38 27.10 21.92
CA LYS A 135 6.16 27.82 21.53
C LYS A 135 5.61 27.37 20.18
N ILE A 136 6.47 26.80 19.33
CA ILE A 136 6.15 26.45 17.96
C ILE A 136 6.61 25.02 17.71
N ASN A 137 5.71 24.20 17.17
CA ASN A 137 6.01 22.84 16.74
C ASN A 137 6.00 22.74 15.22
N LEU A 138 6.78 21.80 14.71
CA LEU A 138 6.74 21.40 13.30
C LEU A 138 5.57 20.43 13.06
N THR A 139 4.89 20.60 11.93
CA THR A 139 3.96 19.57 11.44
C THR A 139 4.74 18.35 10.94
N PRO A 140 4.07 17.20 10.69
CA PRO A 140 4.72 16.06 10.04
C PRO A 140 5.38 16.42 8.70
N LEU A 141 4.79 17.33 7.92
CA LEU A 141 5.36 17.82 6.67
C LEU A 141 6.62 18.65 6.90
N GLY A 142 6.62 19.52 7.91
CA GLY A 142 7.81 20.30 8.28
C GLY A 142 8.99 19.42 8.69
N LYS A 143 8.73 18.36 9.47
CA LYS A 143 9.75 17.38 9.87
C LYS A 143 10.30 16.62 8.66
N LEU A 144 9.40 16.07 7.83
CA LEU A 144 9.77 15.34 6.62
C LEU A 144 10.67 16.18 5.69
N LEU A 145 10.38 17.47 5.54
CA LEU A 145 11.17 18.34 4.68
C LEU A 145 12.63 18.50 5.18
N VAL A 146 12.81 18.65 6.50
CA VAL A 146 14.15 18.73 7.11
C VAL A 146 14.89 17.41 6.92
N GLU A 147 14.25 16.28 7.21
CA GLU A 147 14.82 14.94 7.04
C GLU A 147 15.26 14.68 5.59
N LEU A 148 14.40 14.97 4.61
CA LEU A 148 14.69 14.80 3.19
C LEU A 148 15.87 15.67 2.72
N ARG A 149 16.05 16.85 3.31
CA ARG A 149 17.18 17.70 2.99
C ARG A 149 18.47 17.12 3.55
N GLU A 150 18.47 16.76 4.83
CA GLU A 150 19.65 16.26 5.53
C GLU A 150 20.15 14.93 4.95
N GLN A 151 19.25 14.01 4.60
CA GLN A 151 19.57 12.78 3.87
C GLN A 151 20.30 13.06 2.55
N GLY A 152 19.98 14.18 1.90
CA GLY A 152 20.57 14.58 0.64
C GLY A 152 21.80 15.49 0.76
N GLU A 153 22.16 15.93 1.96
CA GLU A 153 23.36 16.72 2.25
C GLU A 153 24.47 15.87 2.92
N GLY A 154 24.13 14.70 3.47
CA GLY A 154 25.07 13.70 4.02
C GLY A 154 25.92 12.92 3.01
N CYS A 155 25.83 13.23 1.72
CA CYS A 155 26.77 12.78 0.68
C CYS A 155 27.73 13.90 0.29
N LYS A 156 28.58 14.33 1.24
CA LYS A 156 29.77 15.14 0.97
C LYS A 156 30.93 14.66 1.82
#